data_AF-A0A954JCT7-F1
#
_entry.id   AF-A0A954JCT7-F1
#
_cell.length_a   1.000
_cell.length_b   1.000
_cell.length_c   1.000
_cell.angle_alpha   90.00
_cell.angle_beta   90.00
_cell.angle_gamma   90.00
#
_symmetry.space_group_name_H-M   'P 1'
#
loop_
_entity.id
_entity.type
_entity.pdbx_description
1 polymer ?
#
loop_
_entity_poly.entity_id
_entity_poly.type
_entity_poly.pdbx_seq_one_letter_code
_entity_poly.pdbx_strand_id
1 'polypeptide(L)'
;RLKSDHVASMVGGHKLQLSRYHLLIWMMCWAIAALIAVRACQTYNQIAGTPKTPLHITAIAVGVIAGPMIGPFANSGSIDGPIWVSLLSLILLLVLCAALIPFLVIRGRVSRVVQILVWFGYFTACLAWYSFAILSLGYFLS
;
A
#
# COMPACT_ATOMS: atom_id res chain seq x y z
N ARG A 1 9.29 6.73 50.55
CA ARG A 1 9.97 7.08 49.29
C ARG A 1 10.20 5.88 48.35
N LEU A 2 10.28 4.64 48.83
CA LEU A 2 10.50 3.44 47.97
C LEU A 2 9.30 2.94 47.14
N LYS A 3 8.09 3.52 47.32
CA LYS A 3 6.88 3.08 46.59
C LYS A 3 6.68 3.83 45.25
N SER A 4 7.41 4.93 45.04
CA SER A 4 7.29 5.75 43.82
C SER A 4 8.06 5.18 42.64
N ASP A 5 9.13 4.43 42.91
CA ASP A 5 10.05 3.95 41.85
C ASP A 5 9.53 2.67 41.17
N HIS A 6 8.66 1.91 41.84
CA HIS A 6 8.02 0.74 41.25
C HIS A 6 6.90 1.10 40.25
N VAL A 7 6.17 2.20 40.48
CA VAL A 7 5.16 2.69 39.54
C VAL A 7 5.83 3.25 38.27
N ALA A 8 6.99 3.89 38.41
CA ALA A 8 7.76 4.36 37.26
C ALA A 8 8.30 3.22 36.37
N SER A 9 8.58 2.04 36.96
CA SER A 9 9.06 0.87 36.20
C SER A 9 7.95 0.09 35.47
N MET A 10 6.69 0.19 35.92
CA MET A 10 5.53 -0.42 35.24
C MET A 10 5.03 0.42 34.05
N VAL A 11 5.44 1.69 33.96
CA VAL A 11 5.40 2.50 32.73
C VAL A 11 6.74 2.38 31.98
N GLY A 12 7.46 1.27 32.17
CA GLY A 12 8.55 0.85 31.30
C GLY A 12 7.98 0.51 29.94
N GLY A 13 7.64 1.54 29.16
CA GLY A 13 7.08 1.42 27.83
C GLY A 13 7.99 0.51 27.03
N HIS A 14 7.50 -0.72 26.76
CA HIS A 14 8.21 -1.70 25.96
C HIS A 14 8.64 -1.00 24.67
N LYS A 15 9.93 -0.69 24.56
CA LYS A 15 10.45 -0.01 23.40
C LYS A 15 10.58 -1.05 22.31
N LEU A 16 9.79 -0.88 21.26
CA LEU A 16 9.71 -1.81 20.15
C LEU A 16 10.62 -1.32 19.03
N GLN A 17 11.15 -2.26 18.26
CA GLN A 17 12.09 -1.96 17.18
C GLN A 17 11.33 -1.93 15.85
N LEU A 18 11.39 -0.79 15.16
CA LEU A 18 10.97 -0.71 13.76
C LEU A 18 11.98 -1.52 12.93
N SER A 19 11.50 -2.55 12.26
CA SER A 19 12.36 -3.47 11.50
C SER A 19 11.85 -3.67 10.08
N ARG A 20 12.76 -3.96 9.16
CA ARG A 20 12.51 -4.27 7.75
C ARG A 20 11.58 -5.48 7.57
N TYR A 21 11.51 -6.38 8.55
CA TYR A 21 10.60 -7.53 8.50
C TYR A 21 9.12 -7.13 8.41
N HIS A 22 8.76 -5.97 8.95
CA HIS A 22 7.40 -5.45 8.84
C HIS A 22 7.02 -5.12 7.39
N LEU A 23 7.98 -4.61 6.61
CA LEU A 23 7.80 -4.34 5.18
C LEU A 23 7.65 -5.66 4.40
N LEU A 24 8.43 -6.69 4.75
CA LEU A 24 8.33 -8.00 4.11
C LEU A 24 6.97 -8.67 4.38
N ILE A 25 6.48 -8.63 5.62
CA ILE A 25 5.15 -9.15 5.96
C ILE A 25 4.07 -8.42 5.16
N TRP A 26 4.16 -7.10 5.08
CA TRP A 26 3.22 -6.31 4.30
C TRP A 26 3.25 -6.66 2.80
N MET A 27 4.43 -6.79 2.21
CA MET A 27 4.60 -7.22 0.82
C MET A 27 4.02 -8.63 0.56
N MET A 28 4.14 -9.55 1.51
CA MET A 28 3.52 -10.87 1.41
C MET A 28 1.99 -10.80 1.45
N CYS A 29 1.42 -10.04 2.39
CA CYS A 29 -0.03 -9.81 2.42
C CYS A 29 -0.54 -9.21 1.10
N TRP A 30 0.23 -8.30 0.52
CA TRP A 30 -0.02 -7.69 -0.78
C TRP A 30 -0.03 -8.68 -1.93
N ALA A 31 1.00 -9.53 -2.02
CA ALA A 31 1.07 -10.57 -3.05
C ALA A 31 -0.11 -11.55 -2.94
N ILE A 32 -0.50 -11.93 -1.72
CA ILE A 32 -1.64 -12.81 -1.48
C ILE A 32 -2.94 -12.12 -1.93
N ALA A 33 -3.16 -10.86 -1.58
CA ALA A 33 -4.34 -10.10 -2.00
C ALA A 33 -4.43 -9.98 -3.54
N ALA A 34 -3.31 -9.71 -4.21
CA ALA A 34 -3.25 -9.65 -5.67
C ALA A 34 -3.61 -11.00 -6.31
N LEU A 35 -3.09 -12.12 -5.79
CA LEU A 35 -3.43 -13.46 -6.27
C LEU A 35 -4.93 -13.77 -6.11
N ILE A 36 -5.51 -13.41 -4.97
CA ILE A 36 -6.95 -13.59 -4.72
C ILE A 36 -7.76 -12.75 -5.71
N ALA A 37 -7.37 -11.49 -5.93
CA ALA A 37 -8.03 -10.60 -6.88
C ALA A 37 -7.98 -11.14 -8.33
N VAL A 38 -6.81 -11.59 -8.79
CA VAL A 38 -6.68 -12.22 -10.13
C VAL A 38 -7.64 -13.40 -10.26
N ARG A 39 -7.65 -14.29 -9.25
CA ARG A 39 -8.47 -15.51 -9.28
C ARG A 39 -9.97 -15.17 -9.28
N ALA A 40 -10.38 -14.16 -8.50
CA ALA A 40 -11.75 -13.67 -8.49
C ALA A 40 -12.16 -13.05 -9.84
N CYS A 41 -11.32 -12.18 -10.41
CA CYS A 41 -11.56 -11.56 -11.70
C CYS A 41 -11.62 -12.57 -12.85
N GLN A 42 -10.76 -13.59 -12.85
CA GLN A 42 -10.80 -14.68 -13.83
C GLN A 42 -12.11 -15.48 -13.72
N THR A 43 -12.54 -15.81 -12.51
CA THR A 43 -13.80 -16.53 -12.27
C THR A 43 -14.99 -15.70 -12.74
N TYR A 44 -15.02 -14.41 -12.41
CA TYR A 44 -16.06 -13.49 -12.90
C TYR A 44 -16.06 -13.41 -14.42
N ASN A 45 -14.88 -13.30 -15.05
CA ASN A 45 -14.76 -13.23 -16.51
C ASN A 45 -15.33 -14.46 -17.22
N GLN A 46 -15.13 -15.65 -16.65
CA GLN A 46 -15.70 -16.91 -17.16
C GLN A 46 -17.22 -16.94 -17.05
N ILE A 47 -17.78 -16.40 -15.96
CA ILE A 47 -19.23 -16.37 -15.71
C ILE A 47 -19.92 -15.30 -16.57
N ALA A 48 -19.34 -14.10 -16.63
CA ALA A 48 -19.89 -12.95 -17.34
C ALA A 48 -19.59 -12.95 -18.85
N GLY A 49 -18.72 -13.85 -19.32
CA GLY A 49 -18.38 -13.99 -20.73
C GLY A 49 -17.65 -12.77 -21.32
N THR A 50 -16.92 -12.01 -20.52
CA THR A 50 -16.26 -10.79 -21.03
C THR A 50 -15.02 -11.14 -21.86
N PRO A 51 -14.62 -10.32 -22.85
CA PRO A 51 -13.52 -10.62 -23.77
C PRO A 51 -12.12 -10.43 -23.15
N LYS A 52 -12.01 -10.27 -21.83
CA LYS A 52 -10.73 -9.98 -21.16
C LYS A 52 -9.88 -11.24 -21.03
N THR A 53 -8.64 -11.18 -21.49
CA THR A 53 -7.72 -12.32 -21.39
C THR A 53 -7.19 -12.49 -19.96
N PRO A 54 -6.79 -13.71 -19.55
CA PRO A 54 -6.17 -13.94 -18.23
C PRO A 54 -4.92 -13.07 -18.00
N LEU A 55 -4.17 -12.82 -19.08
CA LEU A 55 -2.98 -11.96 -19.04
C LEU A 55 -3.36 -10.49 -18.78
N HIS A 56 -4.42 -9.99 -19.39
CA HIS A 56 -4.93 -8.63 -19.15
C HIS A 56 -5.40 -8.45 -17.70
N ILE A 57 -6.13 -9.44 -17.16
CA ILE A 57 -6.58 -9.44 -15.75
C ILE A 57 -5.39 -9.43 -14.79
N THR A 58 -4.38 -10.27 -15.06
CA THR A 58 -3.16 -10.34 -14.23
C THR A 58 -2.36 -9.06 -14.30
N ALA A 59 -2.20 -8.49 -15.51
CA ALA A 59 -1.49 -7.23 -15.72
C ALA A 59 -2.16 -6.08 -14.97
N ILE A 60 -3.49 -6.00 -14.98
CA ILE A 60 -4.23 -5.00 -14.20
C ILE A 60 -4.05 -5.23 -12.70
N ALA A 61 -4.24 -6.46 -12.22
CA ALA A 61 -4.15 -6.75 -10.78
C ALA A 61 -2.74 -6.47 -10.21
N VAL A 62 -1.69 -6.79 -10.96
CA VAL A 62 -0.30 -6.45 -10.60
C VAL A 62 -0.04 -4.95 -10.80
N GLY A 63 -0.57 -4.37 -11.86
CA GLY A 63 -0.38 -2.95 -12.18
C GLY A 63 -1.01 -2.01 -11.17
N VAL A 64 -2.11 -2.40 -10.52
CA VAL A 64 -2.70 -1.67 -9.37
C VAL A 64 -1.69 -1.50 -8.23
N ILE A 65 -0.68 -2.38 -8.13
CA ILE A 65 0.43 -2.24 -7.18
C ILE A 65 1.33 -1.06 -7.56
N ALA A 66 1.61 -0.92 -8.86
CA ALA A 66 2.39 0.20 -9.39
C ALA A 66 1.69 1.55 -9.26
N GLY A 67 0.42 1.57 -8.83
CA GLY A 67 -0.31 2.76 -8.45
C GLY A 67 -1.20 3.33 -9.54
N PRO A 68 -1.59 4.62 -9.43
CA PRO A 68 -2.64 5.18 -10.27
C PRO A 68 -2.30 5.34 -11.75
N MET A 69 -1.04 5.17 -12.12
CA MET A 69 -0.63 5.08 -13.53
C MET A 69 -1.12 3.82 -14.24
N ILE A 70 -1.69 2.85 -13.52
CA ILE A 70 -2.30 1.67 -14.16
C ILE A 70 -3.50 2.01 -15.03
N GLY A 71 -4.25 3.07 -14.72
CA GLY A 71 -5.43 3.47 -15.51
C GLY A 71 -5.06 3.85 -16.94
N PRO A 72 -4.22 4.88 -17.15
CA PRO A 72 -3.72 5.23 -18.48
C PRO A 72 -3.07 4.05 -19.20
N PHE A 73 -2.21 3.30 -18.51
CA PHE A 73 -1.54 2.13 -19.09
C PHE A 73 -2.52 1.05 -19.58
N ALA A 74 -3.58 0.76 -18.82
CA ALA A 74 -4.58 -0.25 -19.18
C ALA A 74 -5.46 0.18 -20.37
N ASN A 75 -5.61 1.48 -20.61
CA ASN A 75 -6.44 2.03 -21.69
C ASN A 75 -5.66 2.27 -22.99
N SER A 76 -4.53 2.99 -22.93
CA SER A 76 -3.77 3.40 -24.13
C SER A 76 -2.47 2.63 -24.33
N GLY A 77 -2.04 1.80 -23.37
CA GLY A 77 -0.71 1.18 -23.40
C GLY A 77 0.45 2.18 -23.23
N SER A 78 0.15 3.46 -22.98
CA SER A 78 1.12 4.53 -22.75
C SER A 78 0.90 5.19 -21.39
N ILE A 79 1.90 5.93 -20.91
CA ILE A 79 1.84 6.70 -19.67
C ILE A 79 1.20 8.09 -19.91
N ASP A 80 0.67 8.35 -21.12
CA ASP A 80 0.13 9.64 -21.55
C ASP A 80 -1.28 9.90 -20.97
N GLY A 81 -1.40 9.78 -19.65
CA GLY A 81 -2.59 10.18 -18.92
C GLY A 81 -2.69 11.71 -18.79
N PRO A 82 -3.87 12.22 -18.41
CA PRO A 82 -4.03 13.60 -17.98
C PRO A 82 -2.99 13.97 -16.93
N ILE A 83 -2.39 15.15 -17.08
CA ILE A 83 -1.30 15.66 -16.23
C ILE A 83 -1.66 15.56 -14.74
N TRP A 84 -2.93 15.77 -14.38
CA TRP A 84 -3.39 15.67 -13.00
C TRP A 84 -3.24 14.26 -12.40
N VAL A 85 -3.43 13.18 -13.19
CA VAL A 85 -3.26 11.80 -12.72
C VAL A 85 -1.79 11.53 -12.43
N SER A 86 -0.90 12.00 -13.31
CA SER A 86 0.55 11.85 -13.17
C SER A 86 1.10 12.64 -11.99
N LEU A 87 0.66 13.89 -11.83
CA LEU A 87 1.02 14.73 -10.67
C LEU A 87 0.54 14.12 -9.36
N LEU A 88 -0.71 13.66 -9.31
CA LEU A 88 -1.26 13.07 -8.09
C LEU A 88 -0.62 11.72 -7.76
N SER A 89 -0.30 10.90 -8.78
CA SER A 89 0.50 9.69 -8.61
C SER A 89 1.87 10.02 -8.03
N LEU A 90 2.55 11.06 -8.53
CA LEU A 90 3.82 11.48 -7.98
C LEU A 90 3.70 11.92 -6.52
N ILE A 91 2.69 12.73 -6.18
CA ILE A 91 2.44 13.17 -4.80
C ILE A 91 2.21 11.98 -3.87
N LEU A 92 1.34 11.05 -4.25
CA LEU A 92 1.04 9.87 -3.44
C LEU A 92 2.26 8.96 -3.30
N LEU A 93 3.10 8.85 -4.33
CA LEU A 93 4.35 8.09 -4.27
C LEU A 93 5.32 8.72 -3.27
N LEU A 94 5.46 10.04 -3.29
CA LEU A 94 6.30 10.76 -2.33
C LEU A 94 5.79 10.60 -0.90
N VAL A 95 4.47 10.63 -0.68
CA VAL A 95 3.85 10.38 0.63
C VAL A 95 4.13 8.94 1.10
N LEU A 96 3.98 7.95 0.21
CA LEU A 96 4.28 6.55 0.52
C LEU A 96 5.76 6.35 0.87
N CYS A 97 6.66 6.95 0.08
CA CYS A 97 8.10 6.95 0.35
C CYS A 97 8.42 7.62 1.71
N ALA A 98 7.82 8.77 2.00
CA ALA A 98 7.99 9.46 3.27
C ALA A 98 7.51 8.61 4.46
N ALA A 99 6.37 7.92 4.30
CA ALA A 99 5.85 7.01 5.32
C ALA A 99 6.73 5.76 5.54
N LEU A 100 7.57 5.39 4.58
CA LEU A 100 8.55 4.30 4.69
C LEU A 100 9.84 4.71 5.40
N ILE A 101 10.22 5.99 5.36
CA ILE A 101 11.47 6.51 5.95
C ILE A 101 11.66 6.04 7.41
N PRO A 102 10.65 6.12 8.30
CA PRO A 102 10.79 5.66 9.68
C PRO A 102 11.20 4.18 9.80
N PHE A 103 10.73 3.31 8.92
CA PHE A 103 11.06 1.88 8.95
C PHE A 103 12.46 1.57 8.42
N LEU A 104 13.01 2.44 7.57
CA LEU A 104 14.31 2.26 6.92
C LEU A 104 15.45 2.91 7.71
N VAL A 105 15.20 4.07 8.30
CA VAL A 105 16.23 4.93 8.91
C VAL A 105 16.26 4.80 10.43
N ILE A 106 15.11 4.65 11.09
CA ILE A 106 15.06 4.57 12.55
C ILE A 106 15.48 3.16 13.00
N ARG A 107 16.76 3.01 13.34
CA ARG A 107 17.31 1.77 13.91
C ARG A 107 17.14 1.66 15.44
N GLY A 108 16.59 2.70 16.06
CA GLY A 108 16.43 2.83 17.50
C GLY A 108 15.14 2.23 18.05
N ARG A 109 15.14 2.02 19.36
CA ARG A 109 13.99 1.61 20.18
C ARG A 109 13.02 2.79 20.31
N VAL A 110 11.86 2.71 19.66
CA VAL A 110 10.82 3.77 19.69
C VAL A 110 9.75 3.48 20.73
N SER A 111 9.07 4.53 21.19
CA SER A 111 7.90 4.37 22.06
C SER A 111 6.75 3.71 21.29
N ARG A 112 5.87 2.99 22.01
CA ARG A 112 4.71 2.32 21.42
C ARG A 112 3.81 3.29 20.63
N VAL A 113 3.64 4.52 21.12
CA VAL A 113 2.83 5.56 20.46
C VAL A 113 3.41 5.93 19.10
N VAL A 114 4.73 6.17 19.03
CA VAL A 114 5.41 6.49 17.76
C VAL A 114 5.28 5.33 16.77
N GLN A 115 5.43 4.09 17.25
CA GLN A 115 5.26 2.92 16.38
C GLN A 115 3.84 2.82 15.82
N ILE A 116 2.80 3.05 16.63
CA ILE A 116 1.40 3.05 16.17
C ILE A 116 1.18 4.15 15.13
N LEU A 117 1.68 5.37 15.38
CA LEU A 117 1.53 6.50 14.44
C LEU A 117 2.23 6.24 13.10
N VAL A 118 3.44 5.69 13.14
CA VAL A 118 4.20 5.32 11.93
C VAL A 118 3.44 4.26 11.12
N TRP A 119 2.90 3.24 11.78
CA TRP A 119 2.06 2.23 11.14
C TRP A 119 0.78 2.81 10.56
N PHE A 120 0.10 3.66 11.31
CA PHE A 120 -1.14 4.29 10.86
C PHE A 120 -0.91 5.20 9.65
N GLY A 121 0.18 5.98 9.66
CA GLY A 121 0.59 6.81 8.52
C GLY A 121 0.95 5.98 7.29
N TYR A 122 1.68 4.88 7.48
CA TYR A 122 1.98 3.97 6.38
C TYR A 122 0.74 3.29 5.81
N PHE A 123 -0.16 2.81 6.68
CA PHE A 123 -1.40 2.17 6.27
C PHE A 123 -2.32 3.13 5.51
N THR A 124 -2.46 4.37 5.96
CA THR A 124 -3.26 5.39 5.27
C THR A 124 -2.63 5.80 3.94
N ALA A 125 -1.30 5.94 3.85
CA ALA A 125 -0.61 6.18 2.58
C ALA A 125 -0.82 5.04 1.58
N CYS A 126 -0.73 3.78 2.03
CA CYS A 126 -1.07 2.63 1.20
C CYS A 126 -2.54 2.69 0.75
N LEU A 127 -3.48 2.88 1.68
CA LEU A 127 -4.91 2.91 1.34
C LEU A 127 -5.22 4.01 0.30
N ALA A 128 -4.61 5.18 0.43
CA ALA A 128 -4.73 6.26 -0.56
C ALA A 128 -4.13 5.85 -1.91
N TRP A 129 -2.92 5.28 -1.94
CA TRP A 129 -2.27 4.79 -3.15
C TRP A 129 -3.16 3.81 -3.93
N TYR A 130 -3.74 2.83 -3.23
CA TYR A 130 -4.57 1.79 -3.85
C TYR A 130 -5.96 2.25 -4.23
N SER A 131 -6.61 3.03 -3.37
CA SER A 131 -7.92 3.59 -3.70
C SER A 131 -7.81 4.47 -4.95
N PHE A 132 -6.75 5.27 -5.06
CA PHE A 132 -6.52 6.09 -6.23
C PHE A 132 -6.14 5.27 -7.48
N ALA A 133 -5.46 4.13 -7.31
CA ALA A 133 -5.22 3.20 -8.40
C ALA A 133 -6.51 2.57 -8.95
N ILE A 134 -7.43 2.17 -8.08
CA ILE A 134 -8.74 1.64 -8.47
C ILE A 134 -9.60 2.73 -9.13
N LEU A 135 -9.64 3.93 -8.56
CA LEU A 135 -10.38 5.06 -9.15
C LEU A 135 -9.84 5.45 -10.52
N SER A 136 -8.51 5.53 -10.67
CA SER A 136 -7.88 5.77 -11.97
C SER A 136 -8.26 4.68 -12.97
N LEU A 137 -8.07 3.41 -12.61
CA LEU A 137 -8.46 2.29 -13.47
C LEU A 137 -9.95 2.36 -13.86
N GLY A 138 -10.83 2.64 -12.91
CA GLY A 138 -12.26 2.79 -13.18
C GLY A 138 -12.57 3.92 -14.15
N TYR A 139 -11.96 5.09 -13.96
CA TYR A 139 -12.14 6.26 -14.83
C TYR A 139 -11.65 6.03 -16.26
N PHE A 140 -10.55 5.28 -16.45
CA PHE A 140 -10.00 5.01 -17.78
C PHE A 140 -10.64 3.80 -18.49
N LEU A 141 -11.39 2.97 -17.76
CA LEU A 141 -12.12 1.84 -18.32
C LEU A 141 -13.62 2.11 -18.53
N SER A 142 -14.16 3.20 -17.96
CA SER A 142 -15.52 3.69 -18.17
C SER A 142 -15.64 4.55 -19.42
#